data_AF-A0A3D0T4Z5-F1
#
_entry.id   AF-A0A3D0T4Z5-F1
#
_cell.length_a   1.000
_cell.length_b   1.000
_cell.length_c   1.000
_cell.angle_alpha   90.00
_cell.angle_beta   90.00
_cell.angle_gamma   90.00
#
_symmetry.space_group_name_H-M   'P 1'
#
loop_
_entity.id
_entity.type
_entity.pdbx_description
1 polymer ?
#
loop_
_entity_poly.entity_id
_entity_poly.type
_entity_poly.pdbx_seq_one_letter_code
_entity_poly.pdbx_strand_id
1 'polypeptide(L)'
;MNDTQGNNRQTKLLEFLLVNSPSSRSKIENLLKDNNVSRITIIRDLNYLISVGLIEQVGGGKYVEYRLKPEKELLIPIDLEKYFSTVTDVAVIAYLQPFTDGNKRTSRMISNAILLSNGYYPLSYRSVDEVEYKKALILFYEQNNLYHLKRIFLEQQRFAIENYFL
;
A
#
# COMPACT_ATOMS: atom_id res chain seq x y z
N MET A 1 -18.27 0.10 -25.38
CA MET A 1 -18.71 -0.42 -24.06
C MET A 1 -17.55 -0.23 -23.09
N ASN A 2 -17.80 0.47 -21.98
CA ASN A 2 -16.81 1.21 -21.17
C ASN A 2 -16.24 0.40 -19.99
N ASP A 3 -15.88 -0.86 -20.19
CA ASP A 3 -15.62 -1.77 -19.05
C ASP A 3 -14.20 -1.72 -18.47
N THR A 4 -13.27 -0.94 -19.03
CA THR A 4 -11.88 -0.87 -18.53
C THR A 4 -11.68 0.11 -17.35
N GLN A 5 -12.68 0.92 -17.00
CA GLN A 5 -12.62 1.87 -15.87
C GLN A 5 -13.05 1.26 -14.51
N GLY A 6 -13.51 0.00 -14.51
CA GLY A 6 -14.17 -0.62 -13.35
C GLY A 6 -13.29 -0.79 -12.10
N ASN A 7 -12.01 -1.11 -12.26
CA ASN A 7 -11.15 -1.47 -11.12
C ASN A 7 -10.42 -0.26 -10.50
N ASN A 8 -9.92 0.67 -11.32
CA ASN A 8 -9.09 1.79 -10.83
C ASN A 8 -9.89 2.75 -9.92
N ARG A 9 -11.17 3.00 -10.24
CA ARG A 9 -12.01 3.88 -9.41
C ARG A 9 -12.33 3.27 -8.05
N GLN A 10 -12.63 1.97 -8.01
CA GLN A 10 -12.89 1.24 -6.77
C GLN A 10 -11.63 1.18 -5.90
N THR A 11 -10.46 0.97 -6.53
CA THR A 11 -9.15 1.02 -5.87
C THR A 11 -8.91 2.38 -5.21
N LYS A 12 -9.08 3.49 -5.94
CA LYS A 12 -8.96 4.85 -5.39
C LYS A 12 -9.91 5.12 -4.21
N LEU A 13 -11.11 4.55 -4.26
CA LEU A 13 -12.08 4.68 -3.16
C LEU A 13 -11.58 3.94 -1.92
N LEU A 14 -11.08 2.70 -2.08
CA LEU A 14 -10.50 1.91 -1.00
C LEU A 14 -9.26 2.59 -0.39
N GLU A 15 -8.34 3.08 -1.23
CA GLU A 15 -7.15 3.86 -0.79
C GLU A 15 -7.56 5.10 0.00
N PHE A 16 -8.57 5.83 -0.46
CA PHE A 16 -9.07 7.01 0.25
C PHE A 16 -9.64 6.64 1.62
N LEU A 17 -10.42 5.56 1.69
CA LEU A 17 -10.99 5.08 2.95
C LEU A 17 -9.94 4.49 3.89
N LEU A 18 -8.85 3.92 3.39
CA LEU A 18 -7.74 3.45 4.23
C LEU A 18 -7.17 4.59 5.09
N VAL A 19 -7.06 5.79 4.52
CA VAL A 19 -6.49 6.96 5.21
C VAL A 19 -7.55 7.80 5.94
N ASN A 20 -8.77 7.88 5.39
CA ASN A 20 -9.81 8.82 5.83
C ASN A 20 -11.07 8.12 6.35
N SER A 21 -10.97 6.90 6.88
CA SER A 21 -12.10 6.18 7.45
C SER A 21 -12.42 6.64 8.89
N PRO A 22 -13.71 6.83 9.24
CA PRO A 22 -14.89 6.79 8.38
C PRO A 22 -15.07 8.10 7.58
N SER A 23 -15.66 8.01 6.39
CA SER A 23 -15.90 9.17 5.51
C SER A 23 -17.33 9.26 4.99
N SER A 24 -17.87 10.48 4.99
CA SER A 24 -19.19 10.77 4.46
C SER A 24 -19.23 10.69 2.93
N ARG A 25 -20.42 10.39 2.38
CA ARG A 25 -20.60 10.30 0.93
C ARG A 25 -20.17 11.58 0.20
N SER A 26 -20.43 12.75 0.77
CA SER A 26 -20.06 14.03 0.17
C SER A 26 -18.54 14.20 0.02
N LYS A 27 -17.74 13.68 0.97
CA LYS A 27 -16.27 13.66 0.85
C LYS A 27 -15.81 12.73 -0.27
N ILE A 28 -16.42 11.55 -0.39
CA ILE A 28 -16.12 10.57 -1.45
C ILE A 28 -16.52 11.10 -2.83
N GLU A 29 -17.67 11.78 -2.93
CA GLU A 29 -18.11 12.45 -4.16
C GLU A 29 -17.11 13.53 -4.58
N ASN A 30 -16.62 14.34 -3.63
CA ASN A 30 -15.61 15.37 -3.91
C ASN A 30 -14.29 14.79 -4.44
N LEU A 31 -13.83 13.64 -3.93
CA LEU A 31 -12.62 12.97 -4.44
C LEU A 31 -12.72 12.61 -5.93
N LEU A 32 -13.91 12.22 -6.39
CA LEU A 32 -14.13 11.71 -7.75
C LEU A 32 -14.70 12.77 -8.71
N LYS A 33 -14.86 14.03 -8.26
CA LYS A 33 -15.37 15.13 -9.09
C LYS A 33 -14.53 15.39 -10.34
N ASP A 34 -13.22 15.32 -10.21
CA ASP A 34 -12.28 15.58 -11.32
C ASP A 34 -12.39 14.55 -12.45
N ASN A 35 -13.02 13.40 -12.20
CA ASN A 35 -13.19 12.32 -13.17
C ASN A 35 -14.57 12.33 -13.87
N ASN A 36 -15.39 13.39 -13.72
CA ASN A 36 -16.76 13.47 -14.27
C ASN A 36 -17.64 12.25 -13.93
N VAL A 37 -17.43 11.63 -12.78
CA VAL A 37 -18.16 10.43 -12.37
C VAL A 37 -19.54 10.81 -11.84
N SER A 38 -20.59 10.19 -12.38
CA SER A 38 -21.96 10.42 -11.90
C SER A 38 -22.15 9.89 -10.47
N ARG A 39 -23.02 10.56 -9.71
CA ARG A 39 -23.42 10.13 -8.36
C ARG A 39 -23.93 8.69 -8.31
N ILE A 40 -24.69 8.28 -9.33
CA ILE A 40 -25.23 6.92 -9.44
C ILE A 40 -24.11 5.88 -9.59
N THR A 41 -23.03 6.22 -10.30
CA THR A 41 -21.86 5.36 -10.44
C THR A 41 -21.15 5.16 -9.11
N ILE A 42 -20.95 6.23 -8.32
CA ILE A 42 -20.32 6.15 -6.99
C ILE A 42 -21.17 5.29 -6.04
N ILE A 43 -22.49 5.44 -6.06
CA ILE A 43 -23.39 4.61 -5.26
C ILE A 43 -23.29 3.14 -5.67
N ARG A 44 -23.20 2.84 -6.97
CA ARG A 44 -23.00 1.47 -7.46
C ARG A 44 -21.69 0.87 -6.95
N ASP A 45 -20.59 1.62 -6.99
CA ASP A 45 -19.30 1.15 -6.49
C ASP A 45 -19.32 0.93 -4.97
N LEU A 46 -19.90 1.85 -4.20
CA LEU A 46 -20.03 1.70 -2.75
C LEU A 46 -20.87 0.47 -2.38
N ASN A 47 -22.00 0.27 -3.05
CA ASN A 47 -22.84 -0.91 -2.82
C ASN A 47 -22.12 -2.21 -3.21
N TYR A 48 -21.35 -2.19 -4.30
CA TYR A 48 -20.53 -3.32 -4.68
C TYR A 48 -19.46 -3.64 -3.63
N LEU A 49 -18.73 -2.62 -3.15
CA LEU A 49 -17.70 -2.78 -2.11
C LEU A 49 -18.29 -3.27 -0.77
N ILE A 50 -19.52 -2.87 -0.45
CA ILE A 50 -20.27 -3.41 0.69
C ILE A 50 -20.64 -4.87 0.43
N SER A 51 -21.12 -5.21 -0.77
CA SER A 51 -21.57 -6.58 -1.08
C SER A 51 -20.42 -7.58 -1.11
N VAL A 52 -19.22 -7.16 -1.54
CA VAL A 52 -18.00 -7.98 -1.44
C VAL A 52 -17.37 -7.93 -0.04
N GLY A 53 -17.92 -7.12 0.87
CA GLY A 53 -17.53 -7.07 2.28
C GLY A 53 -16.22 -6.34 2.57
N LEU A 54 -15.74 -5.48 1.66
CA LEU A 54 -14.51 -4.69 1.87
C LEU A 54 -14.76 -3.44 2.73
N ILE A 55 -15.94 -2.84 2.60
CA ILE A 55 -16.36 -1.68 3.38
C ILE A 55 -17.67 -1.95 4.11
N GLU A 56 -17.99 -1.12 5.10
CA GLU A 56 -19.26 -1.13 5.79
C GLU A 56 -19.86 0.28 5.89
N GLN A 57 -21.18 0.31 5.97
CA GLN A 57 -21.95 1.53 6.18
C GLN A 57 -22.15 1.75 7.68
N VAL A 58 -21.83 2.94 8.17
CA VAL A 58 -21.97 3.33 9.57
C VAL A 58 -22.89 4.55 9.66
N GLY A 59 -23.79 4.56 10.64
CA GLY A 59 -24.79 5.63 10.80
C GLY A 59 -26.07 5.42 9.98
N GLY A 60 -26.91 6.45 9.90
CA GLY A 60 -28.24 6.36 9.27
C GLY A 60 -28.71 7.65 8.61
N GLY A 61 -29.47 7.51 7.51
CA GLY A 61 -30.04 8.62 6.75
C GLY A 61 -28.99 9.61 6.24
N LYS A 62 -29.07 10.87 6.68
CA LYS A 62 -28.13 11.93 6.26
C LYS A 62 -26.73 11.83 6.91
N TYR A 63 -26.58 10.97 7.91
CA TYR A 63 -25.33 10.77 8.66
C TYR A 63 -24.64 9.45 8.27
N VAL A 64 -24.95 8.92 7.08
CA VAL A 64 -24.29 7.74 6.54
C VAL A 64 -22.84 8.04 6.20
N GLU A 65 -21.95 7.27 6.80
CA GLU A 65 -20.53 7.24 6.51
C GLU A 65 -20.12 5.83 6.08
N TYR A 66 -18.99 5.75 5.38
CA TYR A 66 -18.42 4.49 4.91
C TYR A 66 -17.08 4.28 5.58
N ARG A 67 -16.86 3.06 6.06
CA ARG A 67 -15.65 2.63 6.75
C ARG A 67 -15.09 1.41 6.06
N LEU A 68 -13.77 1.38 5.88
CA LEU A 68 -13.08 0.16 5.48
C LEU A 68 -13.14 -0.86 6.64
N LYS A 69 -13.43 -2.13 6.34
CA LYS A 69 -13.39 -3.16 7.38
C LYS A 69 -11.93 -3.44 7.78
N PRO A 70 -11.56 -3.41 9.08
CA PRO A 70 -10.18 -3.60 9.52
C PRO A 70 -9.54 -4.90 9.02
N GLU A 71 -10.30 -5.99 9.01
CA GLU A 71 -9.87 -7.31 8.53
C GLU A 71 -9.57 -7.38 7.02
N LYS A 72 -9.93 -6.33 6.27
CA LYS A 72 -9.85 -6.27 4.80
C LYS A 72 -8.86 -5.23 4.29
N GLU A 73 -8.14 -4.54 5.18
CA GLU A 73 -7.01 -3.67 4.84
C GLU A 73 -5.97 -4.39 3.95
N LEU A 74 -5.77 -5.69 4.20
CA LEU A 74 -4.89 -6.59 3.42
C LEU A 74 -5.38 -6.89 1.99
N LEU A 75 -6.67 -6.67 1.69
CA LEU A 75 -7.26 -6.96 0.38
C LEU A 75 -7.45 -5.71 -0.49
N ILE A 76 -6.98 -4.55 -0.03
CA ILE A 76 -6.91 -3.37 -0.90
C ILE A 76 -6.00 -3.70 -2.08
N PRO A 77 -6.41 -3.41 -3.33
CA PRO A 77 -5.56 -3.63 -4.48
C PRO A 77 -4.21 -2.95 -4.28
N ILE A 78 -3.15 -3.74 -4.21
CA ILE A 78 -1.79 -3.25 -4.06
C ILE A 78 -1.36 -2.69 -5.41
N ASP A 79 -1.03 -1.41 -5.46
CA ASP A 79 -0.27 -0.86 -6.58
C ASP A 79 1.13 -1.48 -6.55
N LEU A 80 1.32 -2.49 -7.40
CA LEU A 80 2.58 -3.24 -7.48
C LEU A 80 3.76 -2.35 -7.88
N GLU A 81 3.53 -1.34 -8.71
CA GLU A 81 4.60 -0.43 -9.14
C GLU A 81 5.07 0.40 -7.96
N LYS A 82 4.12 0.99 -7.22
CA LYS A 82 4.40 1.78 -6.01
C LYS A 82 4.93 0.94 -4.84
N TYR A 83 4.45 -0.29 -4.71
CA TYR A 83 4.92 -1.22 -3.69
C TYR A 83 6.37 -1.64 -3.96
N PHE A 84 6.71 -2.01 -5.20
CA PHE A 84 8.07 -2.40 -5.55
C PHE A 84 9.03 -1.22 -5.76
N SER A 85 8.54 0.00 -5.97
CA SER A 85 9.40 1.20 -5.99
C SER A 85 10.13 1.38 -4.66
N THR A 86 9.50 0.99 -3.54
CA THR A 86 10.12 1.03 -2.21
C THR A 86 11.36 0.13 -2.09
N VAL A 87 11.40 -1.01 -2.82
CA VAL A 87 12.57 -1.89 -2.89
C VAL A 87 13.72 -1.20 -3.61
N THR A 88 13.37 -0.48 -4.68
CA THR A 88 14.33 0.32 -5.46
C THR A 88 14.91 1.45 -4.60
N ASP A 89 14.10 2.14 -3.81
CA ASP A 89 14.56 3.22 -2.92
C ASP A 89 15.55 2.68 -1.86
N VAL A 90 15.27 1.49 -1.31
CA VAL A 90 16.18 0.81 -0.38
C VAL A 90 17.54 0.58 -1.05
N ALA A 91 17.49 0.01 -2.26
CA ALA A 91 18.66 -0.40 -3.01
C ALA A 91 19.51 0.79 -3.46
N VAL A 92 18.87 1.87 -3.92
CA VAL A 92 19.53 3.08 -4.45
C VAL A 92 20.23 3.86 -3.33
N ILE A 93 19.60 4.11 -2.19
CA ILE A 93 20.24 4.83 -1.08
C ILE A 93 21.39 3.99 -0.51
N ALA A 94 21.20 2.66 -0.42
CA ALA A 94 22.24 1.75 -0.01
C ALA A 94 23.40 1.69 -1.02
N TYR A 95 23.16 1.89 -2.31
CA TYR A 95 24.20 1.91 -3.33
C TYR A 95 24.96 3.24 -3.39
N LEU A 96 24.23 4.36 -3.43
CA LEU A 96 24.78 5.70 -3.61
C LEU A 96 25.63 6.16 -2.42
N GLN A 97 25.36 5.64 -1.21
CA GLN A 97 26.05 6.00 0.03
C GLN A 97 26.17 7.53 0.25
N PRO A 98 25.07 8.31 0.22
CA PRO A 98 25.13 9.78 0.29
C PRO A 98 25.56 10.34 1.65
N PHE A 99 25.51 9.55 2.72
CA PHE A 99 25.89 9.95 4.07
C PHE A 99 27.21 9.29 4.49
N THR A 100 27.91 9.90 5.46
CA THR A 100 29.16 9.38 6.03
C THR A 100 28.97 8.05 6.77
N ASP A 101 27.83 7.87 7.44
CA ASP A 101 27.38 6.62 8.05
C ASP A 101 25.84 6.56 8.00
N GLY A 102 25.28 5.37 8.20
CA GLY A 102 23.86 5.18 8.40
C GLY A 102 23.06 4.94 7.13
N ASN A 103 23.68 4.95 5.95
CA ASN A 103 23.01 4.79 4.65
C ASN A 103 22.00 3.63 4.63
N LYS A 104 22.39 2.44 5.14
CA LYS A 104 21.53 1.25 5.19
C LYS A 104 20.36 1.39 6.17
N ARG A 105 20.57 2.08 7.31
CA ARG A 105 19.52 2.36 8.31
C ARG A 105 18.51 3.37 7.74
N THR A 106 19.01 4.45 7.15
CA THR A 106 18.21 5.50 6.51
C THR A 106 17.38 4.94 5.36
N SER A 107 17.99 4.12 4.50
CA SER A 107 17.35 3.41 3.40
C SER A 107 16.13 2.58 3.87
N ARG A 108 16.30 1.72 4.88
CA ARG A 108 15.19 0.93 5.45
C ARG A 108 14.12 1.79 6.11
N MET A 109 14.52 2.87 6.78
CA MET A 109 13.58 3.78 7.44
C MET A 109 12.70 4.51 6.43
N ILE A 110 13.30 5.00 5.33
CA ILE A 110 12.57 5.64 4.22
C ILE A 110 11.62 4.64 3.57
N SER A 111 12.07 3.40 3.31
CA SER A 111 11.21 2.34 2.77
C SER A 111 9.96 2.12 3.62
N ASN A 112 10.14 1.97 4.94
CA ASN A 112 9.02 1.81 5.86
C ASN A 112 8.14 3.07 5.91
N ALA A 113 8.71 4.27 5.83
CA ALA A 113 7.93 5.51 5.76
C ALA A 113 7.05 5.57 4.50
N ILE A 114 7.59 5.17 3.35
CA ILE A 114 6.84 5.11 2.09
C ILE A 114 5.73 4.06 2.20
N LEU A 115 6.02 2.86 2.70
CA LEU A 115 5.01 1.82 2.93
C LEU A 115 3.86 2.35 3.81
N LEU A 116 4.20 2.93 4.96
CA LEU A 116 3.21 3.49 5.89
C LEU A 116 2.40 4.63 5.26
N SER A 117 3.02 5.54 4.50
CA SER A 117 2.33 6.63 3.81
C SER A 117 1.31 6.15 2.77
N ASN A 118 1.47 4.91 2.30
CA ASN A 118 0.57 4.26 1.35
C ASN A 118 -0.34 3.22 2.02
N GLY A 119 -0.35 3.18 3.36
CA GLY A 119 -1.17 2.28 4.15
C GLY A 119 -0.75 0.80 4.05
N TYR A 120 0.49 0.53 3.65
CA TYR A 120 1.07 -0.81 3.71
C TYR A 120 1.76 -1.06 5.06
N TYR A 121 1.77 -2.32 5.50
CA TYR A 121 2.49 -2.70 6.72
C TYR A 121 4.00 -2.44 6.60
N PRO A 122 4.63 -1.96 7.68
CA PRO A 122 6.07 -1.76 7.70
C PRO A 122 6.78 -3.12 7.71
N LEU A 123 8.00 -3.14 7.15
CA LEU A 123 8.83 -4.32 7.14
C LEU A 123 9.54 -4.46 8.49
N SER A 124 9.64 -5.71 8.95
CA SER A 124 10.53 -6.08 10.04
C SER A 124 11.72 -6.80 9.46
N TYR A 125 12.92 -6.26 9.64
CA TYR A 125 14.17 -6.91 9.21
C TYR A 125 14.80 -7.76 10.32
N ARG A 126 14.08 -7.99 11.42
CA ARG A 126 14.62 -8.64 12.63
C ARG A 126 15.03 -10.09 12.39
N SER A 127 14.33 -10.78 11.49
CA SER A 127 14.57 -12.18 11.16
C SER A 127 15.47 -12.37 9.93
N VAL A 128 15.93 -11.29 9.28
CA VAL A 128 16.83 -11.38 8.13
C VAL A 128 18.24 -11.71 8.59
N ASP A 129 18.84 -12.73 7.97
CA ASP A 129 20.25 -13.01 8.13
C ASP A 129 21.10 -11.87 7.53
N GLU A 130 22.04 -11.35 8.31
CA GLU A 130 22.85 -10.20 7.91
C GLU A 130 23.73 -10.52 6.69
N VAL A 131 24.23 -11.76 6.60
CA VAL A 131 25.08 -12.21 5.49
C VAL A 131 24.26 -12.31 4.21
N GLU A 132 23.05 -12.86 4.27
CA GLU A 132 22.12 -12.92 3.15
C GLU A 132 21.76 -11.53 2.62
N TYR A 133 21.41 -10.59 3.51
CA TYR A 133 21.08 -9.22 3.11
C TYR A 133 22.26 -8.53 2.42
N LYS A 134 23.48 -8.70 2.94
CA LYS A 134 24.70 -8.17 2.31
C LYS A 134 24.96 -8.80 0.95
N LYS A 135 24.78 -10.11 0.79
CA LYS A 135 24.91 -10.82 -0.50
C LYS A 135 23.90 -10.30 -1.52
N ALA A 136 22.64 -10.11 -1.11
CA ALA A 136 21.60 -9.58 -1.99
C ALA A 136 21.92 -8.16 -2.47
N LEU A 137 22.46 -7.31 -1.59
CA LEU A 137 22.94 -5.98 -1.97
C LEU A 137 24.12 -6.03 -2.94
N ILE A 138 25.13 -6.87 -2.69
CA ILE A 138 26.28 -7.02 -3.59
C ILE A 138 25.83 -7.49 -4.98
N LEU A 139 24.94 -8.49 -5.05
CA LEU A 139 24.39 -8.96 -6.33
C LEU A 139 23.65 -7.84 -7.08
N PHE A 140 22.91 -7.00 -6.36
CA PHE A 140 22.31 -5.82 -6.96
C PHE A 140 23.36 -4.83 -7.48
N TYR A 141 24.43 -4.55 -6.73
CA TYR A 141 25.48 -3.61 -7.15
C TYR A 141 26.23 -4.09 -8.40
N GLU A 142 26.49 -5.39 -8.49
CA GLU A 142 27.27 -5.97 -9.60
C GLU A 142 26.42 -6.23 -10.85
N GLN A 143 25.16 -6.63 -10.67
CA GLN A 143 24.33 -7.13 -11.78
C GLN A 143 23.11 -6.26 -12.07
N ASN A 144 22.91 -5.18 -11.31
CA ASN A 144 21.70 -4.34 -11.33
C ASN A 144 20.40 -5.16 -11.22
N ASN A 145 20.46 -6.30 -10.52
CA ASN A 145 19.36 -7.25 -10.42
C ASN A 145 18.74 -7.20 -9.01
N LEU A 146 17.48 -6.73 -8.95
CA LEU A 146 16.73 -6.59 -7.71
C LEU A 146 16.09 -7.89 -7.19
N TYR A 147 16.22 -9.01 -7.91
CA TYR A 147 15.53 -10.26 -7.58
C TYR A 147 15.72 -10.71 -6.13
N HIS A 148 16.97 -10.74 -5.64
CA HIS A 148 17.28 -11.18 -4.29
C HIS A 148 16.73 -10.22 -3.22
N LEU A 149 16.83 -8.91 -3.46
CA LEU A 149 16.27 -7.90 -2.56
C LEU A 149 14.74 -7.96 -2.51
N LYS A 150 14.08 -8.14 -3.66
CA LYS A 150 12.61 -8.32 -3.73
C LYS A 150 12.15 -9.56 -2.95
N ARG A 151 12.90 -10.66 -3.03
CA ARG A 151 12.59 -11.87 -2.25
C ARG A 151 12.65 -11.61 -0.75
N ILE A 152 13.76 -11.05 -0.26
CA ILE A 152 13.91 -10.71 1.17
C ILE A 152 12.77 -9.78 1.61
N PHE A 153 12.45 -8.77 0.79
CA PHE A 153 11.37 -7.82 1.06
C PHE A 153 10.01 -8.53 1.26
N LEU A 154 9.63 -9.43 0.34
CA LEU A 154 8.38 -10.18 0.42
C LEU A 154 8.34 -11.08 1.66
N GLU A 155 9.44 -11.74 1.99
CA GLU A 155 9.55 -12.57 3.19
C GLU A 155 9.41 -11.75 4.48
N GLN A 156 10.00 -10.56 4.52
CA GLN A 156 9.90 -9.67 5.69
C GLN A 156 8.51 -9.06 5.85
N GLN A 157 7.83 -8.78 4.74
CA GLN A 157 6.44 -8.35 4.80
C GLN A 157 5.55 -9.49 5.32
N ARG A 158 5.72 -10.70 4.79
CA ARG A 158 4.97 -11.89 5.26
C ARG A 158 5.19 -12.10 6.76
N PHE A 159 6.45 -12.07 7.19
CA PHE A 159 6.81 -12.18 8.60
C PHE A 159 6.13 -11.10 9.44
N ALA A 160 6.14 -9.84 9.00
CA ALA A 160 5.53 -8.75 9.75
C ALA A 160 4.01 -8.93 9.90
N ILE A 161 3.33 -9.35 8.84
CA ILE A 161 1.89 -9.63 8.86
C ILE A 161 1.59 -10.76 9.85
N GLU A 162 2.29 -11.89 9.73
CA GLU A 162 2.08 -13.09 10.54
C GLU A 162 2.36 -12.90 12.04
N ASN A 163 3.26 -11.97 12.41
CA ASN A 163 3.73 -11.84 13.80
C ASN A 163 3.22 -10.57 14.51
N TYR A 164 2.72 -9.57 13.77
CA TYR A 164 2.32 -8.29 14.37
C TYR A 164 0.90 -7.86 14.04
N PHE A 165 0.27 -8.40 12.99
CA PHE A 165 -1.02 -7.89 12.48
C PHE A 165 -2.11 -8.96 12.28
N LEU A 166 -1.77 -10.25 12.38
CA LEU A 166 -2.70 -11.39 12.48
C LEU A 166 -2.66 -11.98 13.89
#